data_AF-A0A956C390-F1
#
_entry.id   AF-A0A956C390-F1
#
_cell.length_a   1.000
_cell.length_b   1.000
_cell.length_c   1.000
_cell.angle_alpha   90.00
_cell.angle_beta   90.00
_cell.angle_gamma   90.00
#
_symmetry.space_group_name_H-M   'P 1'
#
loop_
_entity.id
_entity.type
_entity.pdbx_description
1 polymer ?
#
loop_
_entity_poly.entity_id
_entity_poly.type
_entity_poly.pdbx_seq_one_letter_code
_entity_poly.pdbx_strand_id
1 'polypeptide(L)'
;MRRAPDGPRVEHARTRAAALLERALRVDPTSFDANLRMGWNCGHLGRYDDARRYLARALRHGRLSVAGLRALGAAYAEWGFLVEAERFFAKGLARAPDDVRLLSWRARAVWDLGRGDQDVRRALELFERAVECAPDDARAHFHLALALATIPGEVDRARHHVAIARALGPDDEDIAALDARLIRPLAKGQRARLQRETCEVRRFDRATGAVVLDR
;
A
#
# COMPACT_ATOMS: atom_id res chain seq x y z
N MET A 1 -15.16 -0.76 -2.99
CA MET A 1 -15.19 -1.42 -4.32
C MET A 1 -14.64 -2.84 -4.19
N ARG A 2 -15.41 -3.87 -4.55
CA ARG A 2 -14.86 -5.23 -4.73
C ARG A 2 -13.95 -5.17 -5.97
N ARG A 3 -12.65 -5.49 -5.84
CA ARG A 3 -11.79 -5.76 -7.00
C ARG A 3 -12.52 -6.79 -7.87
N ALA A 4 -12.56 -6.55 -9.19
CA ALA A 4 -13.11 -7.53 -10.12
C ALA A 4 -12.38 -8.87 -9.90
N PRO A 5 -13.09 -10.01 -9.91
CA PRO A 5 -12.42 -11.31 -9.88
C PRO A 5 -11.47 -11.35 -11.07
N ASP A 6 -10.19 -11.56 -10.79
CA ASP A 6 -9.18 -11.69 -11.82
C ASP A 6 -9.62 -12.80 -12.79
N GLY A 7 -9.69 -12.50 -14.09
CA GLY A 7 -10.29 -13.41 -15.06
C GLY A 7 -9.68 -14.82 -15.04
N PRO A 8 -10.36 -15.83 -15.60
CA PRO A 8 -10.02 -17.25 -15.42
C PRO A 8 -8.57 -17.64 -15.78
N ARG A 9 -7.90 -16.86 -16.64
CA ARG A 9 -6.47 -17.04 -16.97
C ARG A 9 -5.54 -16.73 -15.78
N VAL A 10 -5.85 -15.69 -15.01
CA VAL A 10 -5.05 -15.26 -13.86
C VAL A 10 -5.24 -16.24 -12.70
N GLU A 11 -6.48 -16.68 -12.48
CA GLU A 11 -6.76 -17.71 -11.47
C GLU A 11 -6.06 -19.04 -11.81
N HIS A 12 -6.06 -19.45 -13.08
CA HIS A 12 -5.32 -20.64 -13.51
C HIS A 12 -3.80 -20.49 -13.32
N ALA A 13 -3.24 -19.32 -13.63
CA ALA A 13 -1.83 -19.03 -13.39
C ALA A 13 -1.47 -19.09 -11.90
N ARG A 14 -2.34 -18.58 -11.02
CA ARG A 14 -2.15 -18.62 -9.55
C ARG A 14 -2.27 -20.02 -8.98
N THR A 15 -3.17 -20.85 -9.51
CA THR A 15 -3.25 -22.27 -9.13
C THR A 15 -2.00 -23.03 -9.54
N ARG A 16 -1.48 -22.77 -10.75
CA ARG A 16 -0.20 -23.36 -11.19
C ARG A 16 0.97 -22.87 -10.34
N ALA A 17 0.99 -21.59 -9.96
CA ALA A 17 2.00 -21.05 -9.06
C ALA A 17 1.95 -21.71 -7.68
N ALA A 18 0.75 -21.96 -7.12
CA ALA A 18 0.58 -22.67 -5.86
C ALA A 18 1.24 -24.06 -5.90
N ALA A 19 0.98 -24.85 -6.95
CA ALA A 19 1.55 -26.20 -7.08
C ALA A 19 3.09 -26.20 -7.16
N LEU A 20 3.69 -25.20 -7.81
CA LEU A 20 5.14 -25.05 -7.86
C LEU A 20 5.72 -24.63 -6.51
N LEU A 21 5.05 -23.72 -5.81
CA LEU A 21 5.47 -23.25 -4.48
C LEU A 21 5.33 -24.36 -3.42
N GLU A 22 4.30 -25.19 -3.50
CA GLU A 22 4.15 -26.38 -2.65
C GLU A 22 5.29 -27.39 -2.87
N ARG A 23 5.71 -27.59 -4.13
CA ARG A 23 6.91 -28.42 -4.42
C ARG A 23 8.15 -27.80 -3.80
N ALA A 24 8.36 -26.50 -3.96
CA ALA A 24 9.51 -25.80 -3.37
C ALA A 24 9.51 -25.91 -1.83
N LEU A 25 8.35 -25.74 -1.19
CA LEU A 25 8.20 -25.85 0.26
C LEU A 25 8.30 -27.29 0.79
N ARG A 26 8.11 -28.31 -0.06
CA ARG A 26 8.44 -29.70 0.32
C ARG A 26 9.95 -29.94 0.36
N VAL A 27 10.71 -29.28 -0.52
CA VAL A 27 12.17 -29.36 -0.56
C VAL A 27 12.79 -28.55 0.58
N ASP A 28 12.35 -27.30 0.74
CA ASP A 28 12.76 -26.44 1.85
C ASP A 28 11.53 -25.74 2.48
N PRO A 29 10.99 -26.30 3.58
CA PRO A 29 9.86 -25.69 4.30
C PRO A 29 10.17 -24.34 4.93
N THR A 30 11.45 -24.02 5.12
CA THR A 30 11.94 -22.81 5.81
C THR A 30 12.29 -21.67 4.87
N SER A 31 12.31 -21.94 3.56
CA SER A 31 12.58 -20.95 2.51
C SER A 31 11.73 -19.70 2.68
N PHE A 32 12.40 -18.57 2.94
CA PHE A 32 11.74 -17.27 3.09
C PHE A 32 10.96 -16.90 1.82
N ASP A 33 11.60 -17.02 0.66
CA ASP A 33 11.01 -16.62 -0.63
C ASP A 33 9.84 -17.50 -1.02
N ALA A 34 9.93 -18.82 -0.84
CA ALA A 34 8.82 -19.72 -1.16
C ALA A 34 7.62 -19.46 -0.25
N ASN A 35 7.85 -19.26 1.06
CA ASN A 35 6.78 -18.91 2.00
C ASN A 35 6.20 -17.52 1.71
N LEU A 36 7.02 -16.52 1.37
CA LEU A 36 6.56 -15.18 0.98
C LEU A 36 5.68 -15.25 -0.28
N ARG A 37 6.17 -15.91 -1.34
CA ARG A 37 5.45 -16.05 -2.61
C ARG A 37 4.15 -16.86 -2.46
N MET A 38 4.14 -17.90 -1.62
CA MET A 38 2.93 -18.66 -1.32
C MET A 38 1.92 -17.80 -0.56
N GLY A 39 2.39 -17.01 0.40
CA GLY A 39 1.56 -16.03 1.08
C GLY A 39 0.93 -15.02 0.11
N TRP A 40 1.75 -14.47 -0.79
CA TRP A 40 1.31 -13.56 -1.85
C TRP A 40 0.20 -14.18 -2.72
N ASN A 41 0.44 -15.39 -3.19
CA ASN A 41 -0.51 -16.12 -4.03
C ASN A 41 -1.84 -16.41 -3.31
N CYS A 42 -1.78 -16.85 -2.05
CA CYS A 42 -2.97 -17.07 -1.23
C CYS A 42 -3.79 -15.80 -1.04
N GLY A 43 -3.15 -14.66 -0.77
CA GLY A 43 -3.88 -13.41 -0.57
C GLY A 43 -4.54 -12.88 -1.84
N HIS A 44 -3.91 -13.06 -3.01
CA HIS A 44 -4.56 -12.75 -4.29
C HIS A 44 -5.75 -13.66 -4.61
N LEU A 45 -5.78 -14.88 -4.07
CA LEU A 45 -6.93 -15.78 -4.14
C LEU A 45 -7.97 -15.51 -3.02
N GLY A 46 -7.79 -14.45 -2.23
CA GLY A 46 -8.67 -14.12 -1.10
C GLY A 46 -8.53 -15.03 0.13
N ARG A 47 -7.58 -15.97 0.11
CA ARG A 47 -7.29 -16.91 1.21
C ARG A 47 -6.37 -16.24 2.24
N TYR A 48 -6.87 -15.21 2.91
CA TYR A 48 -6.05 -14.36 3.78
C TYR A 48 -5.48 -15.08 5.00
N ASP A 49 -6.18 -16.08 5.55
CA ASP A 49 -5.65 -16.87 6.68
C ASP A 49 -4.44 -17.71 6.27
N ASP A 50 -4.52 -18.37 5.11
CA ASP A 50 -3.38 -19.09 4.55
C ASP A 50 -2.24 -18.14 4.20
N ALA A 51 -2.58 -16.98 3.63
CA ALA A 51 -1.60 -15.93 3.34
C ALA A 51 -0.83 -15.55 4.60
N ARG A 52 -1.54 -15.21 5.69
CA ARG A 52 -0.94 -14.88 6.99
C ARG A 52 -0.11 -16.02 7.57
N ARG A 53 -0.54 -17.28 7.43
CA ARG A 53 0.22 -18.45 7.88
C ARG A 53 1.55 -18.59 7.15
N TYR A 54 1.55 -18.47 5.82
CA TYR A 54 2.78 -18.54 5.02
C TYR A 54 3.68 -17.33 5.24
N LEU A 55 3.14 -16.11 5.33
CA LEU A 55 3.92 -14.94 5.71
C LEU A 55 4.54 -15.08 7.11
N ALA A 56 3.80 -15.63 8.08
CA ALA A 56 4.32 -15.90 9.42
C ALA A 56 5.43 -16.98 9.41
N ARG A 57 5.36 -17.98 8.52
CA ARG A 57 6.46 -18.94 8.31
C ARG A 57 7.69 -18.24 7.76
N ALA A 58 7.55 -17.39 6.74
CA ALA A 58 8.65 -16.59 6.21
C ALA A 58 9.31 -15.76 7.33
N LEU A 59 8.51 -15.13 8.19
CA LEU A 59 8.99 -14.34 9.34
C LEU A 59 9.77 -15.14 10.39
N ARG A 60 9.40 -16.40 10.65
CA ARG A 60 10.05 -17.23 11.67
C ARG A 60 11.45 -17.68 11.29
N HIS A 61 11.70 -17.85 9.99
CA HIS A 61 12.92 -18.49 9.48
C HIS A 61 13.86 -17.52 8.76
N GLY A 62 13.41 -16.30 8.43
CA GLY A 62 14.23 -15.27 7.80
C GLY A 62 14.74 -14.22 8.79
N ARG A 63 16.04 -13.90 8.75
CA ARG A 63 16.51 -12.56 9.13
C ARG A 63 15.86 -11.58 8.15
N LEU A 64 14.90 -10.78 8.63
CA LEU A 64 14.14 -9.89 7.77
C LEU A 64 15.03 -8.83 7.13
N SER A 65 15.41 -8.97 5.88
CA SER A 65 16.07 -7.87 5.15
C SER A 65 15.10 -6.68 5.04
N VAL A 66 15.63 -5.48 4.77
CA VAL A 66 14.81 -4.31 4.45
C VAL A 66 13.86 -4.63 3.29
N ALA A 67 14.35 -5.33 2.27
CA ALA A 67 13.56 -5.79 1.13
C ALA A 67 12.43 -6.75 1.54
N GLY A 68 12.68 -7.69 2.47
CA GLY A 68 11.65 -8.60 2.98
C GLY A 68 10.57 -7.88 3.79
N LEU A 69 10.94 -6.92 4.64
CA LEU A 69 9.99 -6.08 5.37
C LEU A 69 9.14 -5.25 4.44
N ARG A 70 9.75 -4.66 3.40
CA ARG A 70 9.07 -3.91 2.35
C ARG A 70 8.08 -4.80 1.60
N ALA A 71 8.48 -6.01 1.20
CA ALA A 71 7.61 -6.95 0.49
C ALA A 71 6.41 -7.43 1.32
N LEU A 72 6.62 -7.68 2.62
CA LEU A 72 5.54 -8.02 3.53
C LEU A 72 4.55 -6.87 3.71
N GLY A 73 5.06 -5.66 3.96
CA GLY A 73 4.21 -4.49 4.10
C GLY A 73 3.37 -4.23 2.85
N ALA A 74 3.94 -4.39 1.65
CA ALA A 74 3.18 -4.29 0.40
C ALA A 74 2.09 -5.35 0.29
N ALA A 75 2.37 -6.60 0.66
CA ALA A 75 1.37 -7.67 0.63
C ALA A 75 0.16 -7.32 1.50
N TYR A 76 0.42 -6.93 2.75
CA TYR A 76 -0.64 -6.53 3.68
C TYR A 76 -1.39 -5.28 3.19
N ALA A 77 -0.69 -4.29 2.64
CA ALA A 77 -1.31 -3.07 2.11
C ALA A 77 -2.24 -3.39 0.93
N GLU A 78 -1.80 -4.24 0.01
CA GLU A 78 -2.59 -4.63 -1.16
C GLU A 78 -3.88 -5.37 -0.77
N TRP A 79 -3.85 -6.13 0.32
CA TRP A 79 -5.03 -6.83 0.84
C TRP A 79 -5.89 -5.99 1.78
N GLY A 80 -5.55 -4.70 1.99
CA GLY A 80 -6.30 -3.79 2.85
C GLY A 80 -6.00 -3.91 4.35
N PHE A 81 -5.03 -4.72 4.75
CA PHE A 81 -4.55 -4.84 6.13
C PHE A 81 -3.54 -3.72 6.45
N LEU A 82 -4.01 -2.48 6.39
CA LEU A 82 -3.16 -1.29 6.43
C LEU A 82 -2.42 -1.12 7.76
N VAL A 83 -2.97 -1.61 8.88
CA VAL A 83 -2.33 -1.56 10.21
C VAL A 83 -1.09 -2.45 10.25
N GLU A 84 -1.22 -3.68 9.76
CA GLU A 84 -0.12 -4.62 9.64
C GLU A 84 0.93 -4.11 8.65
N ALA A 85 0.49 -3.54 7.53
CA ALA A 85 1.36 -2.94 6.54
C ALA A 85 2.23 -1.82 7.14
N GLU A 86 1.60 -0.85 7.83
CA GLU A 86 2.29 0.24 8.51
C GLU A 86 3.34 -0.29 9.49
N ARG A 87 3.00 -1.33 10.26
CA ARG A 87 3.94 -1.97 11.20
C ARG A 87 5.17 -2.56 10.50
N PHE A 88 5.00 -3.22 9.35
CA PHE A 88 6.13 -3.77 8.61
C PHE A 88 6.96 -2.67 7.94
N PHE A 89 6.33 -1.63 7.40
CA PHE A 89 7.05 -0.48 6.86
C PHE A 89 7.84 0.26 7.94
N ALA A 90 7.25 0.47 9.12
CA ALA A 90 7.94 1.08 10.27
C ALA A 90 9.18 0.27 10.69
N LYS A 91 9.09 -1.06 10.73
CA LYS A 91 10.25 -1.94 10.98
C LYS A 91 11.31 -1.83 9.88
N GLY A 92 10.90 -1.67 8.63
CA GLY A 92 11.81 -1.44 7.50
C GLY A 92 12.57 -0.13 7.66
N LEU A 93 11.85 0.96 7.94
CA LEU A 93 12.42 2.29 8.15
C LEU A 93 13.32 2.38 9.38
N ALA A 94 13.07 1.57 10.42
CA ALA A 94 13.99 1.48 11.55
C ALA A 94 15.38 0.93 11.16
N ARG A 95 15.51 0.29 10.00
CA ARG A 95 16.77 -0.27 9.47
C ARG A 95 17.33 0.51 8.28
N ALA A 96 16.46 1.14 7.51
CA ALA A 96 16.81 2.01 6.40
C ALA A 96 15.93 3.27 6.47
N PRO A 97 16.32 4.27 7.29
CA PRO A 97 15.50 5.45 7.56
C PRO A 97 15.13 6.27 6.33
N ASP A 98 15.98 6.21 5.30
CA ASP A 98 15.92 7.04 4.09
C ASP A 98 15.54 6.22 2.83
N ASP A 99 15.02 5.00 3.01
CA ASP A 99 14.48 4.21 1.89
C ASP A 99 13.19 4.88 1.38
N VAL A 100 13.31 5.59 0.26
CA VAL A 100 12.26 6.36 -0.42
C VAL A 100 10.99 5.53 -0.67
N ARG A 101 11.14 4.25 -1.00
CA ARG A 101 10.00 3.36 -1.25
C ARG A 101 9.27 3.02 0.04
N LEU A 102 10.00 2.74 1.11
CA LEU A 102 9.41 2.49 2.43
C LEU A 102 8.75 3.75 3.00
N LEU A 103 9.36 4.93 2.82
CA LEU A 103 8.76 6.21 3.19
C LEU A 103 7.43 6.41 2.46
N SER A 104 7.44 6.31 1.13
CA SER A 104 6.25 6.46 0.29
C SER A 104 5.14 5.44 0.61
N TRP A 105 5.50 4.16 0.80
CA TRP A 105 4.51 3.11 1.08
C TRP A 105 3.92 3.22 2.48
N ARG A 106 4.73 3.62 3.47
CA ARG A 106 4.21 3.89 4.82
C ARG A 106 3.33 5.13 4.82
N ALA A 107 3.75 6.20 4.16
CA ALA A 107 2.97 7.43 4.05
C ALA A 107 1.58 7.12 3.48
N ARG A 108 1.51 6.36 2.38
CA ARG A 108 0.26 5.88 1.79
C ARG A 108 -0.57 5.03 2.77
N ALA A 109 0.05 4.07 3.46
CA ALA A 109 -0.68 3.24 4.42
C ALA A 109 -1.26 4.05 5.59
N VAL A 110 -0.51 5.03 6.12
CA VAL A 110 -0.98 5.95 7.18
C VAL A 110 -2.09 6.85 6.64
N TRP A 111 -1.93 7.37 5.42
CA TRP A 111 -2.92 8.19 4.74
C TRP A 111 -4.26 7.44 4.58
N ASP A 112 -4.20 6.22 4.02
CA ASP A 112 -5.38 5.38 3.75
C ASP A 112 -6.05 4.89 5.05
N LEU A 113 -5.32 4.81 6.16
CA LEU A 113 -5.88 4.52 7.49
C LEU A 113 -6.76 5.66 8.03
N GLY A 114 -6.48 6.91 7.65
CA GLY A 114 -7.37 8.06 7.87
C GLY A 114 -7.84 8.29 9.31
N ARG A 115 -7.06 7.95 10.34
CA ARG A 115 -7.51 7.96 11.76
C ARG A 115 -7.58 9.36 12.38
N GLY A 116 -7.64 10.40 11.56
CA GLY A 116 -7.72 11.80 11.95
C GLY A 116 -6.52 12.64 11.52
N ASP A 117 -6.54 13.91 11.88
CA ASP A 117 -5.59 14.93 11.41
C ASP A 117 -4.13 14.65 11.76
N GLN A 118 -3.88 13.86 12.82
CA GLN A 118 -2.52 13.45 13.18
C GLN A 118 -1.93 12.47 12.16
N ASP A 119 -2.71 11.50 11.69
CA ASP A 119 -2.24 10.55 10.69
C ASP A 119 -2.07 11.23 9.33
N VAL A 120 -2.94 12.18 8.99
CA VAL A 120 -2.77 13.03 7.80
C VAL A 120 -1.43 13.78 7.85
N ARG A 121 -1.12 14.46 8.96
CA ARG A 121 0.17 15.16 9.13
C ARG A 121 1.36 14.21 9.04
N ARG A 122 1.31 13.08 9.73
CA ARG A 122 2.37 12.06 9.70
C ARG A 122 2.58 11.46 8.31
N ALA A 123 1.52 11.29 7.53
CA ALA A 123 1.61 10.82 6.15
C ALA A 123 2.30 11.87 5.27
N LEU A 124 1.94 13.16 5.40
CA LEU A 124 2.61 14.25 4.68
C LEU A 124 4.10 14.33 5.03
N GLU A 125 4.46 14.30 6.32
CA GLU A 125 5.86 14.30 6.77
C GLU A 125 6.66 13.15 6.15
N LEU A 126 6.06 11.97 6.00
CA LEU A 126 6.70 10.82 5.36
C LEU A 126 6.84 11.01 3.84
N PHE A 127 5.86 11.60 3.17
CA PHE A 127 5.96 11.92 1.74
C PHE A 127 6.98 13.03 1.47
N GLU A 128 7.01 14.07 2.29
CA GLU A 128 7.99 15.15 2.22
C GLU A 128 9.41 14.61 2.42
N ARG A 129 9.63 13.76 3.42
CA ARG A 129 10.91 13.05 3.60
C ARG A 129 11.28 12.19 2.40
N ALA A 130 10.32 11.53 1.74
CA ALA A 130 10.61 10.73 0.55
C ALA A 130 11.15 11.62 -0.59
N VAL A 131 10.56 12.81 -0.77
CA VAL A 131 11.04 13.82 -1.73
C VAL A 131 12.39 14.40 -1.32
N GLU A 132 12.63 14.67 -0.03
CA GLU A 132 13.93 15.14 0.46
C GLU A 132 15.05 14.11 0.23
N CYS A 133 14.76 12.81 0.41
CA CYS A 133 15.72 11.74 0.19
C CYS A 133 16.03 11.50 -1.31
N ALA A 134 15.05 11.71 -2.19
CA ALA A 134 15.23 11.60 -3.64
C ALA A 134 14.44 12.70 -4.38
N PRO A 135 15.03 13.90 -4.52
CA PRO A 135 14.38 15.04 -5.18
C PRO A 135 14.14 14.84 -6.68
N ASP A 136 14.77 13.84 -7.29
CA ASP A 136 14.64 13.43 -8.69
C ASP A 136 13.74 12.20 -8.88
N ASP A 137 13.09 11.70 -7.81
CA ASP A 137 12.12 10.61 -7.90
C ASP A 137 10.72 11.15 -8.25
N ALA A 138 10.33 10.97 -9.51
CA ALA A 138 9.02 11.36 -10.03
C ALA A 138 7.85 10.78 -9.20
N ARG A 139 7.98 9.55 -8.69
CA ARG A 139 6.91 8.89 -7.91
C ARG A 139 6.80 9.45 -6.51
N ALA A 140 7.91 9.83 -5.89
CA ALA A 140 7.88 10.51 -4.59
C ALA A 140 7.11 11.84 -4.68
N HIS A 141 7.42 12.64 -5.71
CA HIS A 141 6.70 13.88 -6.01
C HIS A 141 5.21 13.62 -6.32
N PHE A 142 4.91 12.60 -7.12
CA PHE A 142 3.54 12.22 -7.46
C PHE A 142 2.72 11.83 -6.22
N HIS A 143 3.26 11.00 -5.33
CA HIS A 143 2.53 10.58 -4.13
C HIS A 143 2.30 11.76 -3.16
N LEU A 144 3.26 12.67 -3.01
CA LEU A 144 3.08 13.89 -2.23
C LEU A 144 1.98 14.77 -2.84
N ALA A 145 1.99 14.95 -4.16
CA ALA A 145 0.95 15.70 -4.85
C ALA A 145 -0.45 15.09 -4.66
N LEU A 146 -0.58 13.76 -4.72
CA LEU A 146 -1.84 13.07 -4.44
C LEU A 146 -2.36 13.35 -3.03
N ALA A 147 -1.49 13.33 -2.03
CA ALA A 147 -1.88 13.64 -0.65
C ALA A 147 -2.34 15.09 -0.52
N LEU A 148 -1.51 16.04 -0.98
CA LEU A 148 -1.80 17.48 -0.93
C LEU A 148 -3.11 17.86 -1.65
N ALA A 149 -3.40 17.23 -2.78
CA ALA A 149 -4.62 17.46 -3.57
C ALA A 149 -5.92 17.29 -2.78
N THR A 150 -5.91 16.42 -1.79
CA THR A 150 -7.09 16.13 -0.99
C THR A 150 -7.30 17.14 0.14
N ILE A 151 -6.26 17.90 0.49
CA ILE A 151 -6.27 18.88 1.58
C ILE A 151 -6.79 20.23 1.08
N PRO A 152 -7.76 20.87 1.76
CA PRO A 152 -8.19 22.22 1.41
C PRO A 152 -7.05 23.23 1.50
N GLY A 153 -6.87 24.06 0.46
CA GLY A 153 -5.83 25.10 0.42
C GLY A 153 -4.47 24.65 -0.16
N GLU A 154 -4.23 23.35 -0.30
CA GLU A 154 -2.92 22.80 -0.71
C GLU A 154 -2.81 22.50 -2.22
N VAL A 155 -3.79 22.95 -3.02
CA VAL A 155 -3.89 22.62 -4.45
C VAL A 155 -2.70 23.17 -5.24
N ASP A 156 -2.19 24.34 -4.88
CA ASP A 156 -1.04 24.94 -5.58
C ASP A 156 0.26 24.18 -5.29
N ARG A 157 0.46 23.73 -4.04
CA ARG A 157 1.56 22.83 -3.67
C ARG A 157 1.44 21.48 -4.40
N ALA A 158 0.23 20.92 -4.46
CA ALA A 158 -0.01 19.70 -5.22
C ALA A 158 0.40 19.87 -6.71
N ARG A 159 -0.06 20.95 -7.36
CA ARG A 159 0.30 21.26 -8.76
C ARG A 159 1.81 21.43 -8.97
N HIS A 160 2.50 22.07 -8.03
CA HIS A 160 3.96 22.20 -8.08
C HIS A 160 4.66 20.84 -8.11
N HIS A 161 4.28 19.92 -7.21
CA HIS A 161 4.88 18.59 -7.18
C HIS A 161 4.50 17.74 -8.41
N VAL A 162 3.29 17.87 -8.96
CA VAL A 162 2.98 17.18 -10.23
C VAL A 162 3.80 17.72 -11.40
N ALA A 163 4.02 19.04 -11.46
CA ALA A 163 4.86 19.63 -12.50
C ALA A 163 6.31 19.08 -12.45
N ILE A 164 6.86 18.93 -11.24
CA ILE A 164 8.17 18.29 -11.05
C ILE A 164 8.13 16.81 -11.46
N ALA A 165 7.15 16.03 -10.98
CA ALA A 165 7.02 14.62 -11.31
C ALA A 165 6.99 14.38 -12.83
N ARG A 166 6.24 15.23 -13.55
CA ARG A 166 6.15 15.18 -15.02
C ARG A 166 7.49 15.52 -15.69
N ALA A 167 8.20 16.54 -15.21
CA ALA A 167 9.50 16.93 -15.75
C ALA A 167 10.55 15.82 -15.58
N LEU A 168 10.44 15.04 -14.49
CA LEU A 168 11.35 13.94 -14.16
C LEU A 168 11.03 12.63 -14.92
N GLY A 169 9.81 12.44 -15.42
CA GLY A 169 9.47 11.24 -16.20
C GLY A 169 7.99 11.15 -16.62
N PRO A 170 7.67 11.20 -17.92
CA PRO A 170 6.29 11.17 -18.43
C PRO A 170 5.67 9.75 -18.54
N ASP A 171 6.42 8.69 -18.23
CA ASP A 171 6.03 7.30 -18.53
C ASP A 171 5.08 6.63 -17.50
N ASP A 172 4.68 7.33 -16.44
CA ASP A 172 3.67 6.83 -15.51
C ASP A 172 2.30 7.45 -15.87
N GLU A 173 1.41 6.67 -16.50
CA GLU A 173 0.05 7.05 -16.91
C GLU A 173 -0.74 7.73 -15.76
N ASP A 174 -0.44 7.31 -14.53
CA ASP A 174 -0.99 7.84 -13.29
C ASP A 174 -0.63 9.32 -13.06
N ILE A 175 0.59 9.76 -13.41
CA ILE A 175 1.06 11.16 -13.26
C ILE A 175 0.25 12.08 -14.18
N ALA A 176 0.04 11.68 -15.44
CA ALA A 176 -0.73 12.45 -16.41
C ALA A 176 -2.22 12.53 -16.02
N ALA A 177 -2.79 11.44 -15.49
CA ALA A 177 -4.19 11.38 -15.06
C ALA A 177 -4.47 12.28 -13.85
N LEU A 178 -3.51 12.45 -12.94
CA LEU A 178 -3.67 13.29 -11.76
C LEU A 178 -3.84 14.76 -12.13
N ASP A 179 -3.06 15.28 -13.07
CA ASP A 179 -3.20 16.67 -13.52
C ASP A 179 -4.60 16.97 -14.06
N ALA A 180 -5.14 16.08 -14.91
CA ALA A 180 -6.49 16.22 -15.44
C ALA A 180 -7.53 16.28 -14.30
N ARG A 181 -7.30 15.52 -13.22
CA ARG A 181 -8.16 15.51 -12.03
C ARG A 181 -7.99 16.73 -11.12
N LEU A 182 -6.78 17.27 -10.99
CA LEU A 182 -6.49 18.50 -10.22
C LEU A 182 -6.95 19.78 -10.92
N ILE A 183 -6.97 19.76 -12.26
CA ILE A 183 -7.40 20.89 -13.10
C ILE A 183 -8.93 20.95 -13.20
N ARG A 184 -9.63 19.80 -13.12
CA ARG A 184 -11.08 19.78 -13.09
C ARG A 184 -11.57 20.26 -11.71
N PRO A 185 -12.43 21.28 -11.61
CA PRO A 185 -12.92 21.75 -10.32
C PRO A 185 -13.67 20.60 -9.63
N LEU A 186 -13.12 20.09 -8.52
CA LEU A 186 -13.84 19.17 -7.65
C LEU A 186 -15.01 19.95 -7.06
N ALA A 187 -16.20 19.77 -7.64
CA ALA A 187 -17.41 20.36 -7.11
C ALA A 187 -17.53 20.01 -5.63
N LYS A 188 -17.80 21.02 -4.79
CA LYS A 188 -17.82 21.00 -3.31
C LYS A 188 -18.50 19.77 -2.66
N GLY A 189 -19.34 19.02 -3.38
CA GLY A 189 -20.02 17.81 -2.89
C GLY A 189 -19.27 16.47 -3.04
N GLN A 190 -18.21 16.36 -3.85
CA GLN A 190 -17.50 15.08 -4.05
C GLN A 190 -16.40 14.80 -3.00
N ARG A 191 -15.91 15.84 -2.32
CA ARG A 191 -14.95 15.74 -1.20
C ARG A 191 -15.54 15.00 0.00
N ALA A 192 -16.77 15.34 0.37
CA ALA A 192 -17.48 14.71 1.49
C ALA A 192 -17.90 13.26 1.20
N ARG A 193 -18.04 12.88 -0.08
CA ARG A 193 -18.34 11.51 -0.49
C ARG A 193 -17.10 10.62 -0.42
N LEU A 194 -15.93 11.12 -0.85
CA LEU A 194 -14.66 10.42 -0.66
C LEU A 194 -14.31 10.25 0.82
N GLN A 195 -14.52 11.27 1.67
CA GLN A 195 -14.29 11.15 3.12
C GLN A 195 -15.29 10.21 3.83
N ARG A 196 -16.55 10.13 3.38
CA ARG A 196 -17.55 9.21 3.96
C ARG A 196 -17.35 7.77 3.48
N GLU A 197 -17.05 7.56 2.21
CA GLU A 197 -16.75 6.24 1.65
C GLU A 197 -15.43 5.65 2.19
N THR A 198 -14.52 6.48 2.72
CA THR A 198 -13.30 6.02 3.44
C THR A 198 -13.49 5.85 4.95
N CYS A 199 -14.49 6.50 5.57
CA CYS A 199 -14.72 6.45 7.02
C CYS A 199 -15.79 5.44 7.48
N GLU A 200 -16.40 4.66 6.59
CA GLU A 200 -17.14 3.46 7.01
C GLU A 200 -16.14 2.34 7.40
N VAL A 201 -15.51 2.57 8.55
CA VAL A 201 -14.67 1.58 9.23
C VAL A 201 -15.58 0.42 9.62
N ARG A 202 -15.47 -0.68 8.89
CA ARG A 202 -15.81 -2.01 9.42
C ARG A 202 -15.11 -2.16 10.77
N ARG A 203 -15.87 -2.09 11.87
CA ARG A 203 -15.32 -2.41 13.19
C ARG A 203 -14.96 -3.88 13.20
N PHE A 204 -13.67 -4.15 13.36
CA PHE A 204 -13.17 -5.48 13.70
C PHE A 204 -13.39 -5.67 15.20
N ASP A 205 -14.35 -6.52 15.55
CA ASP A 205 -14.55 -6.92 16.93
C ASP A 205 -13.41 -7.84 17.35
N ARG A 206 -12.55 -7.35 18.26
CA ARG A 206 -11.40 -8.11 18.76
C ARG A 206 -11.78 -9.32 19.61
N ALA A 207 -13.02 -9.41 20.09
CA ALA A 207 -13.51 -10.54 20.86
C ALA A 207 -13.99 -11.71 19.97
N THR A 208 -14.57 -11.41 18.80
CA THR A 208 -15.20 -12.42 17.93
C THR A 208 -14.46 -12.65 16.62
N GLY A 209 -13.52 -11.77 16.24
CA GLY A 209 -12.77 -11.88 14.98
C GLY A 209 -13.61 -11.59 13.73
N ALA A 210 -14.85 -11.10 13.89
CA ALA A 210 -15.76 -10.81 12.80
C ALA A 210 -15.72 -9.34 12.37
N VAL A 211 -15.96 -9.14 11.08
CA VAL A 211 -16.12 -7.82 10.47
C VAL A 211 -17.60 -7.46 10.54
N VAL A 212 -17.96 -6.54 11.44
CA VAL A 212 -19.35 -6.06 11.54
C VAL A 212 -19.56 -4.95 10.51
N LEU A 213 -20.56 -5.14 9.64
CA LEU A 213 -21.08 -4.08 8.77
C LEU A 213 -22.12 -3.30 9.57
N ASP A 214 -21.93 -2.00 9.73
CA ASP A 214 -23.02 -1.14 10.22
C ASP A 214 -24.11 -1.11 9.14
N ARG A 215 -25.37 -1.24 9.56
CA ARG A 215 -26.54 -1.18 8.67
C ARG A 215 -26.99 0.25 8.45
#